data_AF-G9KVW5-F1
#
_entry.id   AF-G9KVW5-F1
#
_cell.length_a   1.000
_cell.length_b   1.000
_cell.length_c   1.000
_cell.angle_alpha   90.00
_cell.angle_beta   90.00
_cell.angle_gamma   90.00
#
_symmetry.space_group_name_H-M   'P 1'
#
loop_
_entity.id
_entity.type
_entity.pdbx_description
1 polymer ?
#
loop_
_entity_poly.entity_id
_entity_poly.type
_entity_poly.pdbx_seq_one_letter_code
_entity_poly.pdbx_strand_id
1 'polypeptide(L)'
;KKKKKGTITANVAGTKFEIVRLVIDEMGFMKTPDEDETSNLIWCDSAVQQEKIAELQNYQRINHFPGMGEICRKDFLARNMTKMIKSRPLDYTFVPRTWIFPAEYTQFQNYMKELKKKRKQKTFIVKP
;
A
#
# COMPACT_ATOMS: atom_id res chain seq x y z
N LYS A 1 13.01 30.78 -29.99
CA LYS A 1 11.67 30.85 -29.38
C LYS A 1 11.74 30.31 -27.95
N LYS A 2 11.61 31.14 -26.91
CA LYS A 2 11.51 30.66 -25.52
C LYS A 2 10.27 29.76 -25.42
N LYS A 3 10.42 28.48 -25.08
CA LYS A 3 9.29 27.61 -24.72
C LYS A 3 8.53 28.32 -23.59
N LYS A 4 7.24 28.63 -23.78
CA LYS A 4 6.37 29.00 -22.66
C LYS A 4 6.51 27.87 -21.63
N LYS A 5 6.82 28.20 -20.37
CA LYS A 5 6.74 27.22 -19.28
C LYS A 5 5.30 26.74 -19.29
N GLY A 6 5.06 25.49 -19.70
CA GLY A 6 3.74 24.90 -19.66
C GLY A 6 3.27 24.91 -18.21
N THR A 7 2.02 25.29 -17.98
CA THR A 7 1.49 25.28 -16.63
C THR A 7 1.34 23.84 -16.16
N ILE A 8 1.77 23.56 -14.93
CA ILE A 8 1.67 22.24 -14.33
C ILE A 8 0.32 22.17 -13.60
N THR A 9 -0.46 21.13 -13.88
CA THR A 9 -1.84 20.98 -13.38
C THR A 9 -1.97 19.77 -12.45
N ALA A 10 -2.96 19.81 -11.56
CA ALA A 10 -3.26 18.70 -10.65
C ALA A 10 -4.76 18.40 -10.57
N ASN A 11 -5.12 17.12 -10.65
CA ASN A 11 -6.44 16.63 -10.30
C ASN A 11 -6.44 16.15 -8.84
N VAL A 12 -7.28 16.77 -8.02
CA VAL A 12 -7.43 16.51 -6.58
C VAL A 12 -8.84 16.04 -6.21
N ALA A 13 -9.61 15.56 -7.18
CA ALA A 13 -10.95 15.02 -6.94
C ALA A 13 -10.92 13.79 -6.02
N GLY A 14 -9.83 13.02 -6.09
CA GLY A 14 -9.63 11.81 -5.30
C GLY A 14 -9.20 12.02 -3.85
N THR A 15 -9.01 13.26 -3.39
CA THR A 15 -8.69 13.54 -1.98
C THR A 15 -9.85 14.16 -1.22
N LYS A 16 -10.04 13.76 0.04
CA LYS A 16 -10.92 14.41 1.02
C LYS A 16 -10.16 15.26 2.03
N PHE A 17 -8.83 15.25 1.99
CA PHE A 17 -7.99 15.91 2.99
C PHE A 17 -7.57 17.30 2.53
N GLU A 18 -7.94 18.32 3.30
CA GLU A 18 -7.67 19.72 2.94
C GLU A 18 -6.18 20.04 2.85
N ILE A 19 -5.36 19.42 3.72
CA ILE A 19 -3.91 19.59 3.69
C ILE A 19 -3.28 19.17 2.36
N VAL A 20 -3.84 18.16 1.68
CA VAL A 20 -3.36 17.75 0.35
C VAL A 20 -3.63 18.84 -0.67
N ARG A 21 -4.82 19.43 -0.64
CA ARG A 21 -5.20 20.53 -1.55
C ARG A 21 -4.34 21.77 -1.30
N LEU A 22 -4.15 22.14 -0.03
CA LEU A 22 -3.34 23.28 0.37
C LEU A 22 -1.89 23.15 -0.10
N VAL A 23 -1.25 22.00 0.11
CA VAL A 23 0.14 21.80 -0.32
C VAL A 23 0.26 21.78 -1.85
N ILE A 24 -0.70 21.19 -2.56
CA ILE A 24 -0.70 21.18 -4.03
C ILE A 24 -0.85 22.61 -4.58
N ASP A 25 -1.70 23.43 -3.99
CA ASP A 25 -1.88 24.84 -4.34
C ASP A 25 -0.63 25.68 -4.03
N GLU A 26 -0.03 25.50 -2.84
CA GLU A 26 1.21 26.18 -2.43
C GLU A 26 2.40 25.84 -3.34
N MET A 27 2.42 24.62 -3.89
CA MET A 27 3.42 24.18 -4.88
C MET A 27 3.18 24.78 -6.29
N GLY A 28 2.12 25.55 -6.49
CA GLY A 28 1.81 26.25 -7.74
C GLY A 28 1.15 25.39 -8.82
N PHE A 29 0.55 24.25 -8.45
CA PHE A 29 -0.23 23.44 -9.39
C PHE A 29 -1.59 24.11 -9.64
N MET A 30 -2.00 24.22 -10.90
CA MET A 30 -3.37 24.63 -11.20
C MET A 30 -4.31 23.45 -11.05
N LYS A 31 -5.30 23.57 -10.17
CA LYS A 31 -6.38 22.58 -10.04
C LYS A 31 -7.16 22.45 -11.36
N THR A 32 -7.36 21.22 -11.84
CA THR A 32 -8.23 20.92 -12.98
C THR A 32 -9.67 20.66 -12.55
N PRO A 33 -10.65 20.64 -13.49
CA PRO A 33 -11.93 20.00 -13.27
C PRO A 33 -11.76 18.54 -12.81
N ASP A 34 -12.74 18.03 -12.08
CA ASP A 34 -12.64 16.72 -11.44
C ASP A 34 -12.63 15.58 -12.48
N GLU A 35 -13.26 15.79 -13.64
CA GLU A 35 -13.33 14.87 -14.78
C GLU A 35 -12.09 14.92 -15.69
N ASP A 36 -11.14 15.83 -15.45
CA ASP A 36 -9.95 15.98 -16.29
C ASP A 36 -8.91 14.89 -16.00
N GLU A 37 -8.73 14.01 -16.97
CA GLU A 37 -7.78 12.89 -16.92
C GLU A 37 -6.39 13.24 -17.45
N THR A 38 -6.15 14.48 -17.89
CA THR A 38 -4.90 14.93 -18.52
C THR A 38 -3.96 15.69 -17.58
N SER A 39 -4.34 15.82 -16.30
CA SER A 39 -3.55 16.52 -15.30
C SER A 39 -2.14 15.93 -15.12
N ASN A 40 -1.15 16.77 -14.80
CA ASN A 40 0.21 16.31 -14.57
C ASN A 40 0.32 15.47 -13.28
N LEU A 41 -0.40 15.84 -12.23
CA LEU A 41 -0.48 15.13 -10.96
C LEU A 41 -1.93 14.70 -10.70
N ILE A 42 -2.14 13.42 -10.42
CA ILE A 42 -3.42 12.86 -9.98
C ILE A 42 -3.26 12.37 -8.54
N TRP A 43 -4.10 12.86 -7.63
CA TRP A 43 -4.07 12.44 -6.23
C TRP A 43 -5.36 11.71 -5.82
N CYS A 44 -5.19 10.49 -5.31
CA CYS A 44 -6.26 9.67 -4.75
C CYS A 44 -5.91 9.21 -3.33
N ASP A 45 -6.85 9.28 -2.39
CA ASP A 45 -6.61 8.80 -1.02
C ASP A 45 -6.66 7.27 -0.91
N SER A 46 -7.60 6.65 -1.64
CA SER A 46 -7.76 5.21 -1.70
C SER A 46 -6.86 4.58 -2.77
N ALA A 47 -6.62 3.28 -2.65
CA ALA A 47 -5.94 2.50 -3.68
C ALA A 47 -6.63 2.68 -5.04
N VAL A 48 -5.81 2.78 -6.09
CA VAL A 48 -6.24 2.99 -7.47
C VAL A 48 -6.22 1.67 -8.23
N GLN A 49 -7.20 1.45 -9.10
CA GLN A 49 -7.27 0.28 -9.98
C GLN A 49 -6.08 0.27 -10.96
N GLN A 50 -5.58 -0.92 -11.28
CA GLN A 50 -4.38 -1.05 -12.12
C GLN A 50 -4.64 -0.55 -13.54
N GLU A 51 -5.88 -0.72 -14.01
CA GLU A 51 -6.38 -0.25 -15.31
C GLU A 51 -6.21 1.26 -15.43
N LYS A 52 -6.60 2.01 -14.38
CA LYS A 52 -6.44 3.47 -14.36
C LYS A 52 -4.98 3.92 -14.39
N ILE A 53 -4.08 3.15 -13.76
CA ILE A 53 -2.65 3.43 -13.80
C ILE A 53 -2.08 3.14 -15.21
N ALA A 54 -2.58 2.10 -15.87
CA ALA A 54 -2.16 1.72 -17.22
C ALA A 54 -2.60 2.73 -18.30
N GLU A 55 -3.66 3.50 -18.06
CA GLU A 55 -4.15 4.56 -18.95
C GLU A 55 -3.29 5.85 -18.92
N LEU A 56 -2.42 5.99 -17.92
CA LEU A 56 -1.62 7.20 -17.72
C LEU A 56 -0.61 7.44 -18.85
N GLN A 57 -0.47 8.70 -19.22
CA GLN A 57 0.60 9.15 -20.12
C GLN A 57 1.94 9.24 -19.37
N ASN A 58 3.06 9.07 -20.07
CA ASN A 58 4.41 9.04 -19.48
C ASN A 58 4.78 10.30 -18.66
N TYR A 59 4.13 11.43 -18.91
CA TYR A 59 4.35 12.68 -18.18
C TYR A 59 3.54 12.78 -16.88
N GLN A 60 2.48 11.99 -16.74
CA GLN A 60 1.58 12.04 -15.59
C GLN A 60 2.17 11.31 -14.40
N ARG A 61 1.78 11.73 -13.20
CA ARG A 61 2.18 11.13 -11.94
C ARG A 61 0.93 10.86 -11.11
N ILE A 62 0.88 9.67 -10.51
CA ILE A 62 -0.17 9.28 -9.56
C ILE A 62 0.50 8.81 -8.27
N ASN A 63 -0.14 9.04 -7.13
CA ASN A 63 0.43 8.78 -5.81
C ASN A 63 0.34 7.31 -5.34
N HIS A 64 0.03 6.37 -6.23
CA HIS A 64 -0.10 4.94 -5.93
C HIS A 64 0.70 4.07 -6.90
N PHE A 65 1.37 3.05 -6.38
CA PHE A 65 1.99 2.00 -7.19
C PHE A 65 1.03 0.82 -7.36
N PRO A 66 0.94 0.23 -8.57
CA PRO A 66 0.21 -1.02 -8.75
C PRO A 66 0.90 -2.14 -7.97
N GLY A 67 0.11 -3.03 -7.35
CA GLY A 67 0.63 -4.18 -6.61
C GLY A 67 1.11 -3.91 -5.17
N MET A 68 1.05 -2.66 -4.69
CA MET A 68 1.43 -2.32 -3.31
C MET A 68 0.61 -3.07 -2.24
N GLY A 69 -0.56 -3.59 -2.63
CA GLY A 69 -1.37 -4.50 -1.81
C GLY A 69 -0.63 -5.73 -1.29
N GLU A 70 0.46 -6.17 -1.94
CA GLU A 70 1.30 -7.28 -1.48
C GLU A 70 1.95 -7.05 -0.12
N ILE A 71 2.11 -5.78 0.30
CA ILE A 71 2.61 -5.42 1.64
C ILE A 71 1.60 -4.62 2.47
N CYS A 72 0.62 -3.96 1.85
CA CYS A 72 -0.39 -3.19 2.58
C CYS A 72 -1.53 -4.05 3.15
N ARG A 73 -1.86 -5.18 2.51
CA ARG A 73 -2.85 -6.11 3.07
C ARG A 73 -2.17 -7.06 4.05
N LYS A 74 -2.72 -7.19 5.26
CA LYS A 74 -2.10 -7.97 6.34
C LYS A 74 -1.91 -9.45 5.99
N ASP A 75 -2.87 -10.05 5.28
CA ASP A 75 -2.80 -11.43 4.81
C ASP A 75 -1.69 -11.62 3.77
N PHE A 76 -1.59 -10.72 2.79
CA PHE A 76 -0.54 -10.79 1.78
C PHE A 76 0.84 -10.51 2.39
N LEU A 77 0.94 -9.52 3.28
CA LEU A 77 2.16 -9.22 4.02
C LEU A 77 2.62 -10.44 4.84
N ALA A 78 1.73 -11.09 5.59
CA ALA A 78 2.06 -12.27 6.37
C ALA A 78 2.56 -13.43 5.49
N ARG A 79 1.88 -13.65 4.35
CA ARG A 79 2.26 -14.68 3.37
C ARG A 79 3.64 -14.41 2.76
N ASN A 80 3.89 -13.17 2.34
CA ASN A 80 5.13 -12.79 1.68
C ASN A 80 6.30 -12.76 2.67
N MET A 81 6.10 -12.24 3.88
CA MET A 81 7.11 -12.28 4.93
C MET A 81 7.43 -13.71 5.36
N THR A 82 6.46 -14.62 5.38
CA THR A 82 6.71 -16.04 5.67
C THR A 82 7.66 -16.67 4.63
N LYS A 83 7.54 -16.30 3.35
CA LYS A 83 8.48 -16.73 2.30
C LYS A 83 9.88 -16.13 2.54
N MET A 84 9.96 -14.84 2.86
CA MET A 84 11.23 -14.15 3.11
C MET A 84 11.95 -14.68 4.35
N ILE A 85 11.25 -14.91 5.46
CA ILE A 85 11.82 -15.48 6.69
C ILE A 85 12.40 -16.89 6.43
N LYS A 86 11.76 -17.70 5.58
CA LYS A 86 12.29 -19.02 5.21
C LYS A 86 13.61 -18.92 4.44
N SER A 87 13.76 -17.88 3.60
CA SER A 87 14.96 -17.67 2.79
C SER A 87 16.08 -16.94 3.55
N ARG A 88 15.73 -15.93 4.35
CA ARG A 88 16.65 -15.03 5.05
C ARG A 88 16.19 -14.78 6.49
N PRO A 89 16.26 -15.79 7.38
CA PRO A 89 15.67 -15.69 8.71
C PRO A 89 16.32 -14.64 9.62
N LEU A 90 17.60 -14.32 9.42
CA LEU A 90 18.33 -13.35 10.25
C LEU A 90 17.98 -11.90 9.89
N ASP A 91 17.65 -11.64 8.63
CA ASP A 91 17.32 -10.30 8.13
C ASP A 91 15.89 -9.90 8.50
N TYR A 92 14.98 -10.86 8.67
CA TYR A 92 13.54 -10.65 8.87
C TYR A 92 13.07 -10.99 10.30
N THR A 93 13.88 -10.67 11.32
CA THR A 93 13.56 -10.91 12.73
C THR A 93 12.54 -9.93 13.33
N PHE A 94 12.21 -8.86 12.60
CA PHE A 94 11.29 -7.81 13.02
C PHE A 94 9.81 -8.15 12.78
N VAL A 95 9.50 -9.24 12.08
CA VAL A 95 8.11 -9.62 11.75
C VAL A 95 7.60 -10.65 12.77
N PRO A 96 6.50 -10.36 13.48
CA PRO A 96 5.91 -11.34 14.40
C PRO A 96 5.36 -12.54 13.62
N ARG A 97 5.53 -13.74 14.18
CA ARG A 97 4.95 -14.96 13.61
C ARG A 97 3.43 -14.80 13.50
N THR A 98 2.93 -14.91 12.28
CA THR A 98 1.53 -14.70 11.91
C THR A 98 1.00 -15.93 11.21
N TRP A 99 -0.28 -16.26 11.42
CA TRP A 99 -0.97 -17.33 10.71
C TRP A 99 -2.23 -16.77 10.05
N ILE A 100 -2.45 -17.14 8.79
CA ILE A 100 -3.59 -16.68 7.99
C ILE A 100 -4.74 -17.69 8.11
N PHE A 101 -5.88 -17.28 8.66
CA PHE A 101 -7.06 -18.14 8.78
C PHE A 101 -8.00 -17.98 7.58
N PRO A 102 -8.70 -19.05 7.15
CA PRO A 102 -8.68 -20.42 7.70
C PRO A 102 -7.49 -21.29 7.20
N ALA A 103 -6.73 -20.80 6.23
CA ALA A 103 -5.72 -21.58 5.48
C ALA A 103 -4.64 -22.24 6.36
N GLU A 104 -4.25 -21.61 7.48
CA GLU A 104 -3.15 -22.05 8.34
C GLU A 104 -3.60 -22.50 9.74
N TYR A 105 -4.88 -22.82 9.90
CA TYR A 105 -5.46 -23.27 11.18
C TYR A 105 -4.72 -24.49 11.75
N THR A 106 -4.46 -25.51 10.94
CA THR A 106 -3.78 -26.74 11.38
C THR A 106 -2.34 -26.46 11.83
N GLN A 107 -1.62 -25.59 11.13
CA GLN A 107 -0.26 -25.17 11.46
C GLN A 107 -0.22 -24.41 12.80
N PHE A 108 -1.21 -23.53 13.02
CA PHE A 108 -1.37 -22.84 14.29
C PHE A 108 -1.67 -23.82 15.45
N GLN A 109 -2.59 -24.77 15.25
CA GLN A 109 -2.89 -25.82 16.25
C GLN A 109 -1.66 -26.64 16.62
N ASN A 110 -0.84 -27.02 15.63
CA ASN A 110 0.41 -27.74 15.87
C ASN A 110 1.40 -26.90 16.68
N TYR A 111 1.53 -25.60 16.40
CA TYR A 111 2.37 -24.71 17.19
C TYR A 111 1.90 -24.61 18.65
N MET A 112 0.60 -24.52 18.88
CA MET A 112 0.01 -24.50 20.23
C MET A 112 0.28 -25.80 21.00
N LYS A 113 0.16 -26.95 20.33
CA LYS A 113 0.51 -28.26 20.93
C LYS A 113 1.98 -28.30 21.35
N GLU A 114 2.88 -27.80 20.51
CA GLU A 114 4.32 -27.74 20.82
C GLU A 114 4.65 -26.78 21.98
N LEU A 115 3.97 -25.63 22.07
CA LEU A 115 4.10 -24.74 23.23
C LEU A 115 3.65 -25.42 24.51
N LYS A 116 2.52 -26.15 24.49
CA LYS A 116 2.00 -26.91 25.63
C LYS A 116 2.98 -27.99 26.09
N LYS A 117 3.54 -28.79 25.16
CA LYS A 117 4.57 -29.79 25.48
C LYS A 117 5.78 -29.17 26.18
N LYS A 118 6.20 -27.98 25.74
CA LYS A 118 7.33 -27.23 26.31
C LYS A 118 6.97 -26.41 27.56
N ARG A 119 5.72 -26.49 28.05
CA ARG A 119 5.19 -25.69 29.16
C ARG A 119 5.42 -24.17 28.99
N LYS A 120 5.41 -23.69 27.74
CA LYS A 120 5.58 -22.27 27.40
C LYS A 120 4.22 -21.62 27.17
N GLN A 121 4.01 -20.46 27.78
CA GLN A 121 2.82 -19.64 27.54
C GLN A 121 3.15 -18.49 26.58
N LYS A 122 2.22 -18.18 25.68
CA LYS A 122 2.27 -17.04 24.76
C LYS A 122 0.88 -16.47 24.56
N THR A 123 0.79 -15.15 24.45
CA THR A 123 -0.42 -14.42 24.12
C THR A 123 -0.51 -14.22 22.60
N PHE A 124 -1.71 -14.32 22.05
CA PHE A 124 -1.99 -14.13 20.63
C PHE A 124 -3.00 -13.01 20.44
N ILE A 125 -2.90 -12.29 19.31
CA ILE A 125 -3.84 -11.26 18.90
C ILE A 125 -4.49 -11.67 17.57
N VAL A 126 -5.80 -11.53 17.49
CA VAL A 126 -6.57 -11.75 16.26
C VAL A 126 -6.82 -10.40 15.61
N LYS A 127 -6.65 -10.32 14.29
CA LYS A 127 -6.86 -9.10 13.51
C LYS A 127 -7.79 -9.40 12.34
N PRO A 128 -8.60 -8.42 11.90
CA PRO A 128 -9.29 -8.50 10.63
C PRO A 128 -8.29 -8.43 9.47
#